data_AF-A0A3D9GM30-F1
#
_entry.id   AF-A0A3D9GM30-F1
#
_cell.length_a   1.000
_cell.length_b   1.000
_cell.length_c   1.000
_cell.angle_alpha   90.00
_cell.angle_beta   90.00
_cell.angle_gamma   90.00
#
_symmetry.space_group_name_H-M   'P 1'
#
loop_
_entity.id
_entity.type
_entity.pdbx_description
1 polymer ?
#
loop_
_entity_poly.entity_id
_entity_poly.type
_entity_poly.pdbx_seq_one_letter_code
_entity_poly.pdbx_strand_id
1 'polypeptide(L)'
;MIKRLALVPYNMLMLLVWMYWYSLFYWCMEGYVPVYLIIGSFLFLALVWISGNIFWIRRAQLAWGSSVFIIGLTMVLMYFDPLLKPIYFEKINSKAMHQSFQILAYFRDGK
;
A
#
# COMPACT_ATOMS: atom_id res chain seq x y z
N MET A 1 -19.55 -19.72 2.86
CA MET A 1 -19.21 -18.32 2.53
C MET A 1 -18.05 -17.77 3.38
N ILE A 2 -18.01 -18.04 4.70
CA ILE A 2 -17.01 -17.52 5.65
C ILE A 2 -15.53 -17.91 5.34
N LYS A 3 -15.27 -19.02 4.65
CA LYS A 3 -13.89 -19.45 4.34
C LYS A 3 -13.15 -18.55 3.32
N ARG A 4 -13.87 -17.83 2.44
CA ARG A 4 -13.29 -16.87 1.46
C ARG A 4 -12.80 -15.57 2.12
N LEU A 5 -13.33 -15.27 3.31
CA LEU A 5 -13.10 -14.02 4.03
C LEU A 5 -11.70 -13.90 4.66
N ALA A 6 -10.87 -14.93 4.66
CA ALA A 6 -9.51 -14.84 5.21
C ALA A 6 -8.46 -14.39 4.17
N LEU A 7 -8.67 -14.70 2.89
CA LEU A 7 -7.73 -14.36 1.82
C LEU A 7 -7.78 -12.86 1.45
N VAL A 8 -8.98 -12.28 1.52
CA VAL A 8 -9.24 -10.87 1.22
C VAL A 8 -8.52 -9.93 2.21
N PRO A 9 -8.70 -10.03 3.55
CA PRO A 9 -8.03 -9.16 4.50
C PRO A 9 -6.52 -9.36 4.50
N TYR A 10 -6.02 -10.58 4.23
CA TYR A 10 -4.60 -10.81 4.07
C TYR A 10 -4.03 -10.03 2.87
N ASN A 11 -4.68 -10.11 1.71
CA ASN A 11 -4.22 -9.37 0.53
C ASN A 11 -4.43 -7.85 0.67
N MET A 12 -5.48 -7.40 1.37
CA MET A 12 -5.65 -5.98 1.73
C MET A 12 -4.53 -5.48 2.65
N LEU A 13 -4.14 -6.26 3.66
CA LEU A 13 -3.03 -5.92 4.54
C LEU A 13 -1.71 -5.86 3.77
N MET A 14 -1.50 -6.79 2.84
CA MET A 14 -0.32 -6.79 1.98
C MET A 14 -0.31 -5.61 1.00
N LEU A 15 -1.48 -5.17 0.52
CA LEU A 15 -1.62 -3.94 -0.25
C LEU A 15 -1.20 -2.72 0.57
N LEU A 16 -1.65 -2.62 1.82
CA LEU A 16 -1.26 -1.54 2.73
C LEU A 16 0.25 -1.53 2.97
N VAL A 17 0.84 -2.70 3.26
CA VAL A 17 2.29 -2.84 3.44
C VAL A 17 3.04 -2.41 2.16
N TRP A 18 2.53 -2.76 0.98
CA TRP A 18 3.08 -2.31 -0.31
C TRP A 18 3.03 -0.79 -0.47
N MET A 19 1.92 -0.13 -0.09
CA MET A 19 1.80 1.34 -0.15
C MET A 19 2.86 2.04 0.71
N TYR A 20 3.11 1.54 1.92
CA TYR A 20 4.16 2.05 2.80
C TYR A 20 5.56 1.74 2.28
N TRP A 21 5.77 0.54 1.73
CA TRP A 21 7.03 0.17 1.10
C TRP A 21 7.36 1.08 -0.08
N TYR A 22 6.37 1.49 -0.87
CA TYR A 22 6.56 2.45 -1.96
C TYR A 22 7.00 3.84 -1.45
N SER A 23 6.51 4.29 -0.29
CA SER A 23 7.04 5.51 0.35
C SER A 23 8.51 5.33 0.77
N LEU A 24 8.87 4.15 1.26
CA LEU A 24 10.26 3.81 1.61
C LEU A 24 11.17 3.84 0.37
N PHE A 25 10.68 3.33 -0.77
CA PHE A 25 11.36 3.41 -2.06
C PHE A 25 11.56 4.87 -2.52
N TYR A 26 10.55 5.72 -2.35
CA TYR A 26 10.66 7.15 -2.64
C TYR A 26 11.76 7.82 -1.78
N TRP A 27 11.80 7.56 -0.48
CA TRP A 27 12.86 8.06 0.40
C TRP A 27 14.25 7.51 0.06
N CYS A 28 14.34 6.30 -0.50
CA CYS A 28 15.59 5.77 -1.03
C CYS A 28 16.08 6.58 -2.25
N MET A 29 15.17 7.00 -3.13
CA MET A 29 15.51 7.83 -4.30
C MET A 29 16.00 9.23 -3.89
N GLU A 30 15.48 9.76 -2.77
CA GLU A 30 15.96 11.01 -2.17
C GLU A 30 17.28 10.85 -1.37
N GLY A 31 17.79 9.63 -1.24
CA GLY A 31 19.06 9.33 -0.58
C GLY A 31 18.98 9.13 0.93
N TYR A 32 17.78 9.14 1.52
CA TYR A 32 17.58 8.97 2.98
C TYR A 32 17.67 7.51 3.43
N VAL A 33 17.46 6.55 2.52
CA VAL A 33 17.44 5.11 2.83
C VAL A 33 18.46 4.36 1.97
N PRO A 34 19.27 3.45 2.57
CA PRO A 34 20.19 2.60 1.82
C PRO A 34 19.49 1.62 0.86
N VAL A 35 20.01 1.49 -0.36
CA VAL A 35 19.45 0.64 -1.43
C VAL A 35 19.37 -0.84 -1.03
N TYR A 36 20.33 -1.35 -0.24
CA TYR A 36 20.32 -2.75 0.20
C TYR A 36 19.11 -3.08 1.11
N LEU A 37 18.60 -2.12 1.88
CA LEU A 37 17.39 -2.30 2.69
C LEU A 37 16.15 -2.41 1.81
N ILE A 38 16.08 -1.66 0.70
CA ILE A 38 14.99 -1.75 -0.27
C ILE A 38 14.98 -3.13 -0.93
N ILE A 39 16.14 -3.60 -1.39
CA ILE A 39 16.25 -4.93 -2.04
C ILE A 39 15.88 -6.04 -1.05
N GLY A 40 16.44 -6.00 0.17
CA GLY A 40 16.15 -7.00 1.19
C GLY A 40 14.67 -7.01 1.61
N SER A 41 14.08 -5.83 1.81
CA SER A 41 12.67 -5.71 2.18
C SER A 41 11.73 -6.14 1.05
N PHE A 42 12.06 -5.88 -0.23
CA PHE A 42 11.29 -6.38 -1.37
C PHE A 42 11.24 -7.91 -1.42
N LEU A 43 12.42 -8.55 -1.29
CA LEU A 43 12.53 -10.01 -1.27
C LEU A 43 11.74 -10.61 -0.10
N PHE A 44 11.85 -10.00 1.08
CA PHE A 44 11.10 -10.41 2.25
C PHE A 44 9.58 -10.27 2.04
N LEU A 45 9.12 -9.15 1.48
CA LEU A 45 7.71 -8.91 1.17
C LEU A 45 7.16 -9.95 0.21
N ALA A 46 7.89 -10.25 -0.87
CA ALA A 46 7.49 -11.24 -1.86
C ALA A 46 7.36 -12.63 -1.22
N LEU A 47 8.34 -13.01 -0.39
CA LEU A 47 8.37 -14.30 0.29
C LEU A 47 7.20 -14.43 1.27
N VAL A 48 6.95 -13.41 2.10
CA VAL A 48 5.81 -13.37 3.02
C VAL A 48 4.50 -13.44 2.23
N TRP A 49 4.35 -12.62 1.19
CA TRP A 49 3.11 -12.55 0.41
C TRP A 49 2.74 -13.89 -0.23
N ILE A 50 3.70 -14.51 -0.92
CA ILE A 50 3.52 -15.80 -1.60
C ILE A 50 3.24 -16.91 -0.57
N SER A 51 4.06 -17.01 0.47
CA SER A 51 3.90 -18.06 1.50
C SER A 51 2.56 -17.95 2.23
N GLY A 52 2.13 -16.74 2.60
CA GLY A 52 0.84 -16.53 3.24
C GLY A 52 -0.35 -16.81 2.31
N ASN A 53 -0.29 -16.44 1.03
CA ASN A 53 -1.34 -16.80 0.08
C ASN A 53 -1.46 -18.34 -0.05
N ILE A 54 -0.33 -19.05 -0.21
CA ILE A 54 -0.33 -20.53 -0.28
C ILE A 54 -0.92 -21.14 1.00
N PHE A 55 -0.51 -20.64 2.17
CA PHE A 55 -1.00 -21.11 3.46
C PHE A 55 -2.52 -20.95 3.59
N TRP A 56 -3.04 -19.76 3.28
CA TRP A 56 -4.47 -19.47 3.39
C TRP A 56 -5.30 -20.23 2.34
N ILE A 57 -4.82 -20.38 1.11
CA ILE A 57 -5.49 -21.18 0.07
C ILE A 57 -5.64 -22.63 0.51
N ARG A 58 -4.55 -23.24 1.00
CA ARG A 58 -4.56 -24.63 1.50
C ARG A 58 -5.48 -24.79 2.71
N ARG A 59 -5.38 -23.87 3.69
CA ARG A 59 -6.16 -23.93 4.93
C ARG A 59 -7.65 -23.75 4.71
N ALA A 60 -8.04 -22.86 3.80
CA ALA A 60 -9.44 -22.55 3.54
C ALA A 60 -10.08 -23.43 2.44
N GLN A 61 -9.31 -24.35 1.83
CA GLN A 61 -9.73 -25.20 0.69
C GLN A 61 -10.42 -24.39 -0.41
N LEU A 62 -9.83 -23.24 -0.75
CA LEU A 62 -10.40 -22.33 -1.73
C LEU A 62 -10.20 -22.86 -3.14
N ALA A 63 -11.20 -22.64 -4.00
CA ALA A 63 -11.06 -22.92 -5.42
C ALA A 63 -9.92 -22.05 -5.99
N TRP A 64 -8.95 -22.69 -6.63
CA TRP A 64 -7.77 -22.04 -7.21
C TRP A 64 -8.14 -20.85 -8.10
N GLY A 65 -9.18 -20.96 -8.92
CA GLY A 65 -9.63 -19.87 -9.80
C GLY A 65 -10.00 -18.59 -9.04
N SER A 66 -10.73 -18.70 -7.93
CA SER A 66 -11.08 -17.53 -7.10
C SER A 66 -9.89 -16.90 -6.38
N SER A 67 -8.89 -17.72 -6.03
CA SER A 67 -7.68 -17.25 -5.36
C SER A 67 -6.77 -16.52 -6.35
N VAL A 68 -6.63 -17.05 -7.57
CA VAL A 68 -5.91 -16.41 -8.68
C VAL A 68 -6.55 -15.07 -9.04
N PHE A 69 -7.88 -14.99 -9.07
CA PHE A 69 -8.58 -13.72 -9.32
C PHE A 69 -8.27 -12.66 -8.25
N ILE A 70 -8.31 -13.02 -6.96
CA ILE A 70 -8.01 -12.09 -5.85
C ILE A 70 -6.54 -11.66 -5.89
N ILE A 71 -5.62 -12.60 -6.09
CA ILE A 71 -4.18 -12.31 -6.19
C ILE A 71 -3.90 -11.40 -7.40
N GLY A 72 -4.51 -11.70 -8.55
CA GLY A 72 -4.38 -10.89 -9.76
C GLY A 72 -4.93 -9.48 -9.57
N LEU A 73 -6.11 -9.33 -8.97
CA LEU A 73 -6.68 -8.03 -8.62
C LEU A 73 -5.75 -7.25 -7.67
N THR A 74 -5.16 -7.94 -6.69
CA THR A 74 -4.22 -7.33 -5.74
C THR A 74 -2.95 -6.85 -6.45
N MET A 75 -2.39 -7.63 -7.38
CA MET A 75 -1.24 -7.20 -8.19
C MET A 75 -1.56 -5.98 -9.04
N VAL A 76 -2.73 -5.97 -9.69
CA VAL A 76 -3.20 -4.83 -10.48
C VAL A 76 -3.28 -3.59 -9.59
N LEU A 77 -3.87 -3.69 -8.41
CA LEU A 77 -3.95 -2.58 -7.46
C LEU A 77 -2.56 -2.14 -6.97
N MET A 78 -1.65 -3.07 -6.65
CA MET A 78 -0.27 -2.74 -6.26
C MET A 78 0.49 -1.99 -7.37
N TYR A 79 0.21 -2.28 -8.64
CA TYR A 79 0.82 -1.59 -9.77
C TYR A 79 0.19 -0.21 -10.04
N PHE A 80 -1.14 -0.10 -9.97
CA PHE A 80 -1.84 1.16 -10.24
C PHE A 80 -1.79 2.17 -9.09
N ASP A 81 -1.74 1.72 -7.84
CA ASP A 81 -1.69 2.62 -6.67
C ASP A 81 -0.54 3.64 -6.72
N PRO A 82 0.73 3.26 -6.97
CA PRO A 82 1.82 4.22 -7.08
C PRO A 82 1.70 5.20 -8.26
N LEU A 83 1.03 4.79 -9.35
CA LEU A 83 0.71 5.67 -10.49
C LEU A 83 -0.35 6.72 -10.13
N LEU A 84 -1.32 6.34 -9.29
CA LEU A 84 -2.41 7.22 -8.86
C LEU A 84 -2.05 8.07 -7.62
N LYS A 85 -1.08 7.63 -6.82
CA LYS A 85 -0.58 8.32 -5.63
C LYS A 85 -0.26 9.80 -5.88
N PRO A 86 0.49 10.22 -6.92
CA PRO A 86 0.72 11.65 -7.18
C PRO A 86 -0.59 12.43 -7.42
N ILE A 87 -1.55 11.84 -8.12
CA ILE A 87 -2.83 12.49 -8.49
C ILE A 87 -3.68 12.77 -7.24
N TYR A 88 -3.72 11.83 -6.28
CA TYR A 88 -4.47 12.04 -5.04
C TYR A 88 -3.68 12.85 -4.00
N PHE A 89 -2.35 12.69 -3.90
CA PHE A 89 -1.52 13.48 -2.99
C PHE A 89 -1.51 14.95 -3.34
N GLU A 90 -1.45 15.31 -4.62
CA GLU A 90 -1.52 16.71 -5.05
C GLU A 90 -2.85 17.35 -4.65
N LYS A 91 -3.94 16.60 -4.76
CA LYS A 91 -5.29 17.04 -4.36
C LYS A 91 -5.46 17.15 -2.84
N ILE A 92 -4.87 16.22 -2.09
CA ILE A 92 -4.94 16.20 -0.61
C ILE A 92 -3.99 17.25 -0.02
N ASN A 93 -2.75 17.36 -0.52
CA ASN A 93 -1.81 18.40 -0.11
C ASN A 93 -2.32 19.78 -0.49
N SER A 94 -2.95 19.97 -1.65
CA SER A 94 -3.57 21.26 -2.01
C SER A 94 -4.65 21.67 -0.99
N LYS A 95 -5.50 20.73 -0.56
CA LYS A 95 -6.50 20.97 0.49
C LYS A 95 -5.90 21.23 1.87
N ALA A 96 -4.90 20.44 2.27
CA ALA A 96 -4.20 20.61 3.54
C ALA A 96 -3.40 21.93 3.59
N MET A 97 -2.82 22.33 2.46
CA MET A 97 -2.14 23.61 2.28
C MET A 97 -3.14 24.78 2.37
N HIS A 98 -4.31 24.68 1.74
CA HIS A 98 -5.38 25.67 1.91
C HIS A 98 -5.88 25.77 3.35
N GLN A 99 -6.07 24.66 4.05
CA GLN A 99 -6.47 24.66 5.46
C GLN A 99 -5.39 25.27 6.37
N SER A 100 -4.12 24.92 6.16
CA SER A 100 -3.02 25.51 6.93
C SER A 100 -2.88 27.01 6.68
N PHE A 101 -3.08 27.49 5.44
CA PHE A 101 -3.16 28.93 5.16
C PHE A 101 -4.35 29.61 5.84
N GLN A 102 -5.51 28.97 5.93
CA GLN A 102 -6.66 29.51 6.66
C GLN A 102 -6.39 29.62 8.17
N ILE A 103 -5.74 28.62 8.76
CA ILE A 103 -5.33 28.64 10.17
C ILE A 103 -4.28 29.73 10.41
N LEU A 104 -3.27 29.84 9.55
CA LEU A 104 -2.26 30.90 9.62
C LEU A 104 -2.87 32.30 9.47
N ALA A 105 -3.85 32.47 8.58
CA ALA A 105 -4.59 33.73 8.45
C ALA A 105 -5.39 34.06 9.72
N TYR A 106 -6.03 33.06 10.33
CA TYR A 106 -6.75 33.23 11.59
C TYR A 106 -5.85 33.74 12.73
N PHE A 107 -4.63 33.20 12.86
CA PHE A 107 -3.67 33.68 13.85
C PHE A 107 -2.99 35.01 13.46
N ARG A 108 -2.90 35.34 12.17
CA ARG A 108 -2.34 36.63 11.69
C ARG A 108 -3.25 37.81 12.01
N ASP A 109 -4.57 37.60 12.01
CA ASP A 109 -5.55 38.64 12.34
C ASP A 109 -5.73 38.86 13.86
N GLY A 110 -4.88 38.24 14.69
CA GLY A 110 -4.71 38.59 16.11
C GLY A 110 -5.93 38.33 17.00
N LYS A 111 -6.72 37.30 16.70
CA LYS A 111 -7.74 36.77 17.63
C LYS A 111 -7.18 35.67 18.51
#